data_AF-A0A8H3GKR7-F1
#
_entry.id   AF-A0A8H3GKR7-F1
#
_cell.length_a   1.000
_cell.length_b   1.000
_cell.length_c   1.000
_cell.angle_alpha   90.00
_cell.angle_beta   90.00
_cell.angle_gamma   90.00
#
_symmetry.space_group_name_H-M   'P 1'
#
loop_
_entity.id
_entity.type
_entity.pdbx_description
1 polymer ?
#
loop_
_entity_poly.entity_id
_entity_poly.type
_entity_poly.pdbx_seq_one_letter_code
_entity_poly.pdbx_strand_id
1 'polypeptide(L)'
;MGVTCIARWPLALPNSMPQFVGHILNLPNVEHRGRWKCSARSFRSSVHPERFLYTLVYGENAHILLEDRKSLERPAALEKIRFEQEAAEQAAATVSAPPMEDDDVIILDAAGQEPGAVLPKAKNIPLPLHFRTTFISLKPPSTFEQFLGQVKAKWGSRPGNAGIEGVTFTIGTDWIIRVGFIQAGSGHKGVMLETEYLPLQTFPPTTDGQPPAILAEFVASIVPQSHADYTFLPMRFSEEQWSEILGSADDAQPKPLGATEGEYSYGFEYATPHPSDWGSGFTQERRSAFLLLRMMLDEKLLV
;
A
#
# COMPACT_ATOMS: atom_id res chain seq x y z
N MET A 1 -0.06 10.37 -16.33
CA MET A 1 0.64 9.77 -15.18
C MET A 1 1.72 8.83 -15.71
N GLY A 2 2.76 8.52 -14.93
CA GLY A 2 3.83 7.60 -15.38
C GLY A 2 3.44 6.13 -15.30
N VAL A 3 4.33 5.24 -15.73
CA VAL A 3 4.27 3.80 -15.44
C VAL A 3 5.59 3.38 -14.81
N THR A 4 5.50 2.67 -13.69
CA THR A 4 6.65 2.22 -12.90
C THR A 4 6.73 0.70 -12.94
N CYS A 5 7.93 0.12 -12.92
CA CYS A 5 8.19 -1.29 -12.61
C CYS A 5 9.38 -1.43 -11.64
N ILE A 6 9.47 -2.58 -10.98
CA ILE A 6 10.61 -2.91 -10.11
C ILE A 6 11.21 -4.24 -10.58
N ALA A 7 12.49 -4.21 -10.92
CA ALA A 7 13.31 -5.39 -11.15
C ALA A 7 14.15 -5.71 -9.90
N ARG A 8 14.30 -7.00 -9.59
CA ARG A 8 14.92 -7.50 -8.36
C ARG A 8 16.00 -8.55 -8.63
N TRP A 9 17.09 -8.41 -7.88
CA TRP A 9 18.16 -9.40 -7.73
C TRP A 9 18.31 -9.79 -6.25
N PRO A 10 17.51 -10.76 -5.75
CA PRO A 10 17.54 -11.14 -4.33
C PRO A 10 18.88 -11.71 -3.87
N LEU A 11 19.64 -12.31 -4.78
CA LEU A 11 20.93 -12.94 -4.53
C LEU A 11 22.14 -12.06 -4.86
N ALA A 12 21.92 -10.83 -5.37
CA ALA A 12 23.02 -9.92 -5.69
C ALA A 12 23.83 -9.58 -4.45
N LEU A 13 25.15 -9.57 -4.58
CA LEU A 13 26.07 -9.21 -3.50
C LEU A 13 26.14 -7.69 -3.33
N PRO A 14 26.62 -7.17 -2.18
CA PRO A 14 26.78 -5.73 -1.98
C PRO A 14 27.62 -5.03 -3.08
N ASN A 15 28.59 -5.74 -3.66
CA ASN A 15 29.44 -5.24 -4.73
C ASN A 15 28.73 -5.12 -6.10
N SER A 16 27.52 -5.65 -6.27
CA SER A 16 26.73 -5.47 -7.49
C SER A 16 26.26 -4.01 -7.65
N MET A 17 26.00 -3.31 -6.55
CA MET A 17 25.46 -1.94 -6.60
C MET A 17 26.41 -0.95 -7.33
N PRO A 18 27.72 -0.88 -7.01
CA PRO A 18 28.68 -0.10 -7.80
C PRO A 18 28.73 -0.48 -9.30
N GLN A 19 28.48 -1.74 -9.65
CA GLN A 19 28.49 -2.18 -11.04
C GLN A 19 27.27 -1.66 -11.80
N PHE A 20 26.08 -1.68 -11.18
CA PHE A 20 24.89 -1.04 -11.74
C PHE A 20 25.08 0.46 -11.91
N VAL A 21 25.56 1.15 -10.87
CA VAL A 21 25.80 2.59 -10.91
C VAL A 21 26.80 2.96 -11.99
N GLY A 22 27.94 2.26 -12.06
CA GLY A 22 28.96 2.49 -13.08
C GLY A 22 28.45 2.23 -14.49
N HIS A 23 27.63 1.20 -14.69
CA HIS A 23 27.03 0.91 -15.99
C HIS A 23 26.02 1.98 -16.41
N ILE A 24 25.10 2.37 -15.51
CA ILE A 24 24.09 3.40 -15.79
C ILE A 24 24.75 4.75 -16.09
N LEU A 25 25.78 5.14 -15.36
CA LEU A 25 26.51 6.40 -15.61
C LEU A 25 27.19 6.45 -17.00
N ASN A 26 27.43 5.29 -17.63
CA ASN A 26 27.99 5.22 -18.98
C ASN A 26 26.92 5.23 -20.09
N LEU A 27 25.63 5.20 -19.74
CA LEU A 27 24.56 5.31 -20.73
C LEU A 27 24.45 6.76 -21.23
N PRO A 28 24.04 6.98 -22.49
CA PRO A 28 23.86 8.32 -23.03
C PRO A 28 22.70 9.05 -22.34
N ASN A 29 22.82 10.38 -22.22
CA ASN A 29 21.78 11.27 -21.66
C ASN A 29 21.37 10.95 -20.21
N VAL A 30 22.30 10.38 -19.42
CA VAL A 30 22.09 10.13 -18.00
C VAL A 30 22.49 11.35 -17.19
N GLU A 31 21.66 11.68 -16.21
CA GLU A 31 21.94 12.68 -15.20
C GLU A 31 21.75 12.07 -13.82
N HIS A 32 22.74 12.26 -12.93
CA HIS A 32 22.67 11.81 -11.56
C HIS A 32 21.88 12.82 -10.70
N ARG A 33 20.78 12.38 -10.11
CA ARG A 33 19.85 13.23 -9.35
C ARG A 33 20.10 13.24 -7.85
N GLY A 34 20.80 12.25 -7.31
CA GLY A 34 21.18 12.23 -5.89
C GLY A 34 20.90 10.90 -5.19
N ARG A 35 21.08 10.93 -3.87
CA ARG A 35 20.87 9.75 -3.02
C ARG A 35 19.38 9.50 -2.83
N TRP A 36 19.05 8.22 -2.80
CA TRP A 36 17.71 7.73 -2.52
C TRP A 36 17.75 6.88 -1.27
N LYS A 37 16.84 7.13 -0.33
CA LYS A 37 16.71 6.34 0.89
C LYS A 37 15.25 6.20 1.27
N CYS A 38 14.86 5.00 1.67
CA CYS A 38 13.60 4.77 2.34
C CYS A 38 13.76 3.77 3.47
N SER A 39 12.91 3.86 4.48
CA SER A 39 12.92 2.93 5.62
C SER A 39 11.51 2.53 5.99
N ALA A 40 11.28 1.23 6.09
CA ALA A 40 10.00 0.64 6.43
C ALA A 40 10.02 -0.01 7.81
N ARG A 41 8.87 0.06 8.49
CA ARG A 41 8.65 -0.54 9.82
C ARG A 41 7.31 -1.26 9.86
N SER A 42 7.19 -2.21 10.78
CA SER A 42 5.99 -2.99 11.01
C SER A 42 5.46 -2.77 12.43
N PHE A 43 4.14 -2.64 12.54
CA PHE A 43 3.41 -2.44 13.78
C PHE A 43 2.27 -3.46 13.85
N ARG A 44 2.00 -3.92 15.07
CA ARG A 44 0.88 -4.84 15.35
C ARG A 44 -0.01 -4.27 16.43
N SER A 45 -1.31 -4.33 16.21
CA SER A 45 -2.27 -3.97 17.25
C SER A 45 -2.26 -5.03 18.36
N SER A 46 -2.21 -4.59 19.62
CA SER A 46 -2.39 -5.46 20.79
C SER A 46 -3.86 -5.60 21.21
N VAL A 47 -4.80 -5.02 20.45
CA VAL A 47 -6.25 -5.11 20.68
C VAL A 47 -6.89 -5.97 19.60
N HIS A 48 -7.95 -6.69 19.95
CA HIS A 48 -8.74 -7.44 18.98
C HIS A 48 -9.59 -6.51 18.10
N PRO A 49 -9.67 -6.70 16.76
CA PRO A 49 -8.97 -7.73 15.99
C PRO A 49 -7.49 -7.39 15.76
N GLU A 50 -6.65 -8.42 15.69
CA GLU A 50 -5.23 -8.24 15.32
C GLU A 50 -5.12 -7.62 13.93
N ARG A 51 -4.41 -6.50 13.86
CA ARG A 51 -4.17 -5.75 12.63
C ARG A 51 -2.69 -5.51 12.46
N PHE A 52 -2.28 -5.43 11.19
CA PHE A 52 -0.93 -5.10 10.79
C PHE A 52 -0.92 -3.74 10.13
N LEU A 53 0.04 -2.94 10.55
CA LEU A 53 0.27 -1.62 10.01
C LEU A 53 1.73 -1.54 9.59
N TYR A 54 1.96 -1.07 8.38
CA TYR A 54 3.29 -0.91 7.82
C TYR A 54 3.51 0.56 7.52
N THR A 55 4.68 1.07 7.87
CA THR A 55 5.07 2.44 7.52
C THR A 55 6.26 2.39 6.58
N LEU A 56 6.35 3.35 5.67
CA LEU A 56 7.50 3.64 4.84
C LEU A 56 7.78 5.13 4.91
N VAL A 57 8.93 5.48 5.46
CA VAL A 57 9.49 6.83 5.32
C VAL A 57 10.18 6.89 3.97
N TYR A 58 9.71 7.79 3.12
CA TYR A 58 10.25 8.03 1.79
C TYR A 58 10.27 9.55 1.58
N GLY A 59 11.41 10.11 1.14
CA GLY A 59 11.55 11.56 1.01
C GLY A 59 11.19 12.31 2.29
N GLU A 60 10.25 13.25 2.18
CA GLU A 60 9.72 14.05 3.29
C GLU A 60 8.40 13.52 3.85
N ASN A 61 7.94 12.35 3.38
CA ASN A 61 6.65 11.79 3.73
C ASN A 61 6.79 10.47 4.48
N ALA A 62 5.76 10.17 5.28
CA ALA A 62 5.52 8.85 5.83
C ALA A 62 4.28 8.26 5.19
N HIS A 63 4.44 7.14 4.51
CA HIS A 63 3.35 6.37 3.93
C HIS A 63 2.99 5.22 4.86
N ILE A 64 1.70 5.00 5.05
CA ILE A 64 1.15 4.03 6.00
C ILE A 64 0.22 3.12 5.23
N LEU A 65 0.53 1.83 5.23
CA LEU A 65 -0.33 0.78 4.71
C LEU A 65 -0.92 0.01 5.89
N LEU A 66 -2.23 0.15 6.08
CA LEU A 66 -3.01 -0.66 7.01
C LEU A 66 -3.63 -1.82 6.22
N GLU A 67 -3.30 -3.05 6.59
CA GLU A 67 -3.91 -4.25 6.01
C GLU A 67 -4.75 -4.98 7.06
N ASP A 68 -6.02 -5.26 6.72
CA ASP A 68 -6.84 -6.20 7.47
C ASP A 68 -6.96 -7.53 6.72
N ARG A 69 -6.09 -8.48 7.06
CA ARG A 69 -6.08 -9.83 6.44
C ARG A 69 -7.34 -10.63 6.73
N LYS A 70 -8.00 -10.39 7.87
CA LYS A 70 -9.25 -11.08 8.24
C LYS A 70 -10.47 -10.51 7.54
N SER A 71 -10.32 -9.40 6.80
CA SER A 71 -11.40 -8.89 5.95
C SER A 71 -11.75 -9.81 4.80
N LEU A 72 -10.83 -10.67 4.33
CA LEU A 72 -11.10 -11.63 3.26
C LEU A 72 -11.98 -12.80 3.72
N GLU A 73 -11.86 -13.20 4.97
CA GLU A 73 -12.63 -14.30 5.56
C GLU A 73 -14.03 -13.84 5.99
N ARG A 74 -14.21 -12.53 6.20
CA ARG A 74 -15.46 -11.97 6.72
C ARG A 74 -16.64 -12.06 5.75
N PRO A 75 -16.54 -11.78 4.44
CA PRO A 75 -17.65 -11.94 3.51
C PRO A 75 -18.23 -13.36 3.50
N ALA A 76 -17.37 -14.38 3.43
CA ALA A 76 -17.80 -15.78 3.48
C ALA A 76 -18.44 -16.15 4.83
N ALA A 77 -17.90 -15.62 5.94
CA ALA A 77 -18.50 -15.79 7.26
C ALA A 77 -19.85 -15.07 7.40
N LEU A 78 -20.01 -13.90 6.78
CA LEU A 78 -21.25 -13.13 6.75
C LEU A 78 -22.33 -13.84 5.93
N GLU A 79 -21.99 -14.39 4.78
CA GLU A 79 -22.90 -15.22 3.98
C GLU A 79 -23.35 -16.45 4.76
N LYS A 80 -22.42 -17.14 5.44
CA LYS A 80 -22.76 -18.29 6.29
C LYS A 80 -23.74 -17.91 7.42
N ILE A 81 -23.49 -16.80 8.11
CA ILE A 81 -24.38 -16.29 9.16
C ILE A 81 -25.76 -15.95 8.60
N ARG A 82 -25.81 -15.35 7.41
CA ARG A 82 -27.07 -15.03 6.73
C ARG A 82 -27.86 -16.28 6.39
N PHE A 83 -27.23 -17.31 5.82
CA PHE A 83 -27.86 -18.60 5.56
C PHE A 83 -28.38 -19.28 6.83
N GLU A 84 -27.60 -19.25 7.92
CA GLU A 84 -28.03 -19.81 9.21
C GLU A 84 -29.21 -19.02 9.81
N GLN A 85 -29.26 -17.70 9.64
CA GLN A 85 -30.39 -16.86 10.07
C GLN A 85 -31.64 -17.11 9.24
N GLU A 86 -31.52 -17.17 7.91
CA GLU A 86 -32.64 -17.48 7.00
C GLU A 86 -33.21 -18.89 7.28
N ALA A 87 -32.34 -19.87 7.58
CA ALA A 87 -32.77 -21.21 7.99
C ALA A 87 -33.46 -21.23 9.37
N ALA A 88 -32.97 -20.44 10.32
CA ALA A 88 -33.60 -20.30 11.65
C ALA A 88 -34.97 -19.60 11.57
N GLU A 89 -35.12 -18.60 10.70
CA GLU A 89 -36.39 -17.91 10.44
C GLU A 89 -37.41 -18.84 9.76
N GLN A 90 -36.99 -19.67 8.80
CA GLN A 90 -37.84 -20.68 8.18
C GLN A 90 -38.25 -21.80 9.15
N ALA A 91 -37.34 -22.23 10.02
CA ALA A 91 -37.65 -23.18 11.08
C ALA A 91 -38.60 -22.60 12.14
N ALA A 92 -38.47 -21.31 12.48
CA ALA A 92 -39.39 -20.63 13.38
C ALA A 92 -40.79 -20.46 12.76
N ALA A 93 -40.87 -20.16 11.46
CA ALA A 93 -42.13 -20.03 10.73
C ALA A 93 -42.89 -21.37 10.55
N THR A 94 -42.21 -22.52 10.65
CA THR A 94 -42.83 -23.85 10.52
C THR A 94 -43.33 -24.41 11.85
N VAL A 95 -42.95 -23.82 12.99
CA VAL A 95 -43.36 -24.26 14.33
C VAL A 95 -44.58 -23.48 14.86
N SER A 96 -44.99 -22.38 14.21
CA SER A 96 -46.11 -21.54 14.64
C SER A 96 -47.46 -21.91 14.00
N ALA A 97 -47.82 -23.19 13.99
CA ALA A 97 -49.21 -23.60 13.75
C ALA A 97 -49.56 -24.79 14.65
N PRO A 98 -50.04 -24.57 15.89
CA PRO A 98 -50.77 -25.62 16.58
C PRO A 98 -52.10 -25.86 15.84
N PRO A 99 -52.53 -27.11 15.66
CA PRO A 99 -53.90 -27.38 15.24
C PRO A 99 -54.84 -26.84 16.34
N MET A 100 -55.84 -26.05 15.96
CA MET A 100 -56.95 -25.72 16.84
C MET A 100 -57.60 -27.01 17.31
N GLU A 101 -57.45 -27.35 18.58
CA GLU A 101 -58.43 -28.14 19.31
C GLU A 101 -59.08 -27.21 20.35
N ASP A 102 -60.42 -27.23 20.32
CA ASP A 102 -61.31 -26.42 21.13
C ASP A 102 -61.14 -26.67 22.65
N ASP A 103 -61.50 -25.62 23.40
CA ASP A 103 -61.72 -25.57 24.85
C ASP A 103 -60.49 -25.68 25.78
N ASP A 104 -59.94 -24.52 26.15
CA ASP A 104 -59.53 -24.29 27.54
C ASP A 104 -59.56 -22.80 27.93
N VAL A 105 -60.14 -22.54 29.10
CA VAL A 105 -60.43 -21.23 29.67
C VAL A 105 -59.14 -20.50 30.05
N ILE A 106 -58.85 -19.38 29.37
CA ILE A 106 -57.77 -18.46 29.75
C ILE A 106 -58.24 -17.59 30.92
N ILE A 107 -57.72 -17.87 32.11
CA ILE A 107 -57.79 -16.92 33.24
C ILE A 107 -56.78 -15.79 32.96
N LEU A 108 -57.31 -14.62 32.59
CA LEU A 108 -56.54 -13.38 32.47
C LEU A 108 -56.13 -12.87 33.87
N ASP A 109 -54.84 -12.61 34.06
CA ASP A 109 -54.35 -11.76 35.14
C ASP A 109 -54.68 -10.29 34.83
N ALA A 110 -54.87 -9.47 35.87
CA ALA A 110 -55.33 -8.09 35.80
C ALA A 110 -54.29 -7.07 35.24
N ALA A 111 -53.21 -7.52 34.60
CA ALA A 111 -52.19 -6.68 33.97
C ALA A 111 -51.97 -6.95 32.47
N GLY A 112 -52.81 -7.78 31.83
CA GLY A 112 -52.99 -7.77 30.36
C GLY A 112 -51.72 -7.99 29.53
N GLN A 113 -50.82 -8.87 29.95
CA GLN A 113 -49.58 -9.14 29.20
C GLN A 113 -49.38 -10.63 28.95
N GLU A 114 -49.38 -11.03 27.66
CA GLU A 114 -49.15 -12.42 27.25
C GLU A 114 -47.71 -12.88 27.52
N PRO A 115 -47.50 -14.13 27.96
CA PRO A 115 -46.17 -14.69 28.13
C PRO A 115 -45.66 -15.30 26.82
N GLY A 116 -44.61 -14.73 26.27
CA GLY A 116 -43.69 -15.49 25.40
C GLY A 116 -43.79 -15.24 23.90
N ALA A 117 -43.50 -14.02 23.46
CA ALA A 117 -42.94 -13.79 22.12
C ALA A 117 -41.63 -13.00 22.28
N VAL A 118 -40.56 -13.70 22.66
CA VAL A 118 -39.21 -13.13 22.53
C VAL A 118 -38.90 -13.10 21.04
N LEU A 119 -39.12 -11.95 20.40
CA LEU A 119 -38.61 -11.67 19.06
C LEU A 119 -37.12 -12.10 19.02
N PRO A 120 -36.70 -12.91 18.04
CA PRO A 120 -35.28 -13.21 17.90
C PRO A 120 -34.56 -11.87 17.73
N LYS A 121 -33.67 -11.56 18.67
CA LYS A 121 -32.78 -10.39 18.56
C LYS A 121 -32.04 -10.54 17.24
N ALA A 122 -32.46 -9.81 16.22
CA ALA A 122 -31.71 -9.65 14.99
C ALA A 122 -30.31 -9.21 15.41
N LYS A 123 -29.33 -10.12 15.33
CA LYS A 123 -27.93 -9.75 15.47
C LYS A 123 -27.68 -8.83 14.29
N ASN A 124 -27.62 -7.52 14.55
CA ASN A 124 -27.12 -6.53 13.60
C ASN A 124 -25.84 -7.11 12.99
N ILE A 125 -25.94 -7.57 11.76
CA ILE A 125 -24.78 -8.03 11.01
C ILE A 125 -23.95 -6.76 10.79
N PRO A 126 -22.71 -6.66 11.30
CA PRO A 126 -21.86 -5.54 10.95
C PRO A 126 -21.45 -5.73 9.49
N LEU A 127 -22.23 -5.14 8.57
CA LEU A 127 -21.78 -4.85 7.21
C LEU A 127 -20.46 -4.05 7.31
N PRO A 128 -19.51 -4.26 6.39
CA PRO A 128 -18.09 -4.15 6.71
C PRO A 128 -17.73 -2.75 7.17
N LEU A 129 -17.27 -2.61 8.41
CA LEU A 129 -16.90 -1.30 9.00
C LEU A 129 -15.49 -0.84 8.59
N HIS A 130 -14.81 -1.51 7.65
CA HIS A 130 -13.46 -1.11 7.26
C HIS A 130 -12.98 -1.68 5.93
N PHE A 131 -12.20 -0.84 5.23
CA PHE A 131 -11.50 -1.17 4.01
C PHE A 131 -10.46 -2.28 4.24
N ARG A 132 -10.31 -3.18 3.26
CA ARG A 132 -9.32 -4.28 3.27
C ARG A 132 -7.89 -3.74 3.40
N THR A 133 -7.61 -2.70 2.63
CA THR A 133 -6.35 -1.99 2.57
C THR A 133 -6.66 -0.51 2.71
N THR A 134 -5.89 0.20 3.54
CA THR A 134 -5.97 1.66 3.62
C THR A 134 -4.56 2.20 3.49
N PHE A 135 -4.36 3.09 2.53
CA PHE A 135 -3.07 3.71 2.27
C PHE A 135 -3.14 5.21 2.53
N ILE A 136 -2.35 5.68 3.50
CA ILE A 136 -2.36 7.06 3.99
C ILE A 136 -0.95 7.62 3.86
N SER A 137 -0.83 8.88 3.46
CA SER A 137 0.43 9.58 3.39
C SER A 137 0.37 10.78 4.34
N LEU A 138 1.39 10.95 5.18
CA LEU A 138 1.48 12.02 6.17
C LEU A 138 2.80 12.80 6.00
N LYS A 139 2.74 14.09 6.31
CA LYS A 139 3.89 14.99 6.39
C LYS A 139 3.85 15.75 7.73
N PRO A 140 5.00 15.97 8.43
CA PRO A 140 6.31 15.34 8.25
C PRO A 140 6.34 13.85 8.64
N PRO A 141 7.43 13.11 8.39
CA PRO A 141 7.49 11.67 8.62
C PRO A 141 7.28 11.23 10.07
N SER A 142 7.62 12.10 11.03
CA SER A 142 7.49 11.84 12.48
C SER A 142 6.05 11.95 13.00
N THR A 143 5.13 12.54 12.22
CA THR A 143 3.75 12.80 12.65
C THR A 143 3.04 11.53 13.10
N PHE A 144 3.25 10.42 12.40
CA PHE A 144 2.56 9.18 12.72
C PHE A 144 2.97 8.60 14.09
N GLU A 145 4.27 8.56 14.38
CA GLU A 145 4.78 8.01 15.64
C GLU A 145 4.39 8.91 16.82
N GLN A 146 4.42 10.22 16.63
CA GLN A 146 3.92 11.20 17.60
C GLN A 146 2.42 11.00 17.85
N PHE A 147 1.63 10.83 16.80
CA PHE A 147 0.20 10.56 16.90
C PHE A 147 -0.08 9.27 17.67
N LEU A 148 0.61 8.17 17.35
CA LEU A 148 0.46 6.90 18.07
C LEU A 148 0.78 7.06 19.57
N GLY A 149 1.82 7.83 19.91
CA GLY A 149 2.16 8.16 21.29
C GLY A 149 1.08 8.98 21.99
N GLN A 150 0.54 10.01 21.34
CA GLN A 150 -0.48 10.91 21.90
C GLN A 150 -1.80 10.19 22.19
N VAL A 151 -2.28 9.36 21.25
CA VAL A 151 -3.55 8.65 21.44
C VAL A 151 -3.39 7.39 22.31
N LYS A 152 -2.19 7.16 22.88
CA LYS A 152 -1.81 5.96 23.64
C LYS A 152 -2.25 4.70 22.90
N ALA A 153 -2.04 4.74 21.59
CA ALA A 153 -2.52 3.72 20.68
C ALA A 153 -1.88 2.38 21.06
N LYS A 154 -2.69 1.34 21.14
CA LYS A 154 -2.22 -0.01 21.47
C LYS A 154 -1.59 -0.70 20.25
N TRP A 155 -0.54 -0.08 19.70
CA TRP A 155 0.27 -0.61 18.61
C TRP A 155 1.68 -0.87 19.12
N GLY A 156 2.14 -2.12 19.03
CA GLY A 156 3.51 -2.49 19.32
C GLY A 156 4.33 -2.49 18.04
N SER A 157 5.47 -1.80 18.02
CA SER A 157 6.47 -1.98 16.97
C SER A 157 6.94 -3.43 16.97
N ARG A 158 7.00 -4.05 15.80
CA ARG A 158 7.55 -5.40 15.66
C ARG A 158 9.04 -5.35 15.32
N PRO A 159 9.81 -6.38 15.70
CA PRO A 159 11.17 -6.55 15.21
C PRO A 159 11.10 -6.88 13.72
N GLY A 160 11.63 -5.98 12.88
CA GLY A 160 11.57 -6.14 11.43
C GLY A 160 11.52 -4.78 10.75
N ASN A 161 12.69 -4.19 10.57
CA ASN A 161 12.87 -2.97 9.79
C ASN A 161 13.54 -3.36 8.47
N ALA A 162 13.03 -2.80 7.38
CA ALA A 162 13.65 -2.90 6.07
C ALA A 162 14.05 -1.50 5.61
N GLY A 163 15.17 -1.38 4.93
CA GLY A 163 15.67 -0.12 4.39
C GLY A 163 16.18 -0.32 2.98
N ILE A 164 16.04 0.72 2.17
CA ILE A 164 16.65 0.79 0.85
C ILE A 164 17.54 2.02 0.84
N GLU A 165 18.77 1.83 0.41
CA GLU A 165 19.71 2.92 0.19
C GLU A 165 20.26 2.81 -1.23
N GLY A 166 20.26 3.93 -1.93
CA GLY A 166 20.40 3.92 -3.36
C GLY A 166 20.68 5.29 -3.96
N VAL A 167 20.53 5.35 -5.28
CA VAL A 167 20.82 6.51 -6.11
C VAL A 167 19.74 6.66 -7.17
N THR A 168 19.36 7.90 -7.45
CA THR A 168 18.40 8.26 -8.51
C THR A 168 19.13 8.82 -9.71
N PHE A 169 18.69 8.41 -10.90
CA PHE A 169 19.14 8.90 -12.20
C PHE A 169 17.93 9.31 -13.03
N THR A 170 18.15 10.23 -13.97
CA THR A 170 17.24 10.51 -15.07
C THR A 170 17.91 10.14 -16.39
N ILE A 171 17.17 9.54 -17.32
CA ILE A 171 17.65 9.27 -18.68
C ILE A 171 16.77 10.00 -19.68
N GLY A 172 17.36 10.96 -20.38
CA GLY A 172 16.61 11.87 -21.24
C GLY A 172 15.59 12.68 -20.45
N THR A 173 14.42 12.92 -21.05
CA THR A 173 13.33 13.70 -20.44
C THR A 173 12.28 12.85 -19.73
N ASP A 174 12.26 11.55 -20.02
CA ASP A 174 11.08 10.72 -19.79
C ASP A 174 11.31 9.59 -18.78
N TRP A 175 12.56 9.29 -18.43
CA TRP A 175 12.89 8.13 -17.59
C TRP A 175 13.48 8.56 -16.25
N ILE A 176 12.93 7.99 -15.18
CA ILE A 176 13.50 8.04 -13.84
C ILE A 176 13.91 6.62 -13.44
N ILE A 177 15.12 6.49 -12.93
CA ILE A 177 15.70 5.22 -12.51
C ILE A 177 16.18 5.37 -11.08
N ARG A 178 15.78 4.45 -10.20
CA ARG A 178 16.30 4.36 -8.84
C ARG A 178 16.90 2.99 -8.63
N VAL A 179 18.19 2.95 -8.33
CA VAL A 179 18.89 1.70 -7.98
C VAL A 179 19.17 1.73 -6.50
N GLY A 180 18.93 0.64 -5.80
CA GLY A 180 19.20 0.56 -4.37
C GLY A 180 19.50 -0.84 -3.90
N PHE A 181 20.32 -0.95 -2.86
CA PHE A 181 20.46 -2.19 -2.11
C PHE A 181 19.46 -2.23 -0.97
N ILE A 182 18.99 -3.42 -0.64
CA ILE A 182 17.96 -3.62 0.37
C ILE A 182 18.60 -4.25 1.60
N GLN A 183 18.34 -3.68 2.76
CA GLN A 183 18.73 -4.21 4.06
C GLN A 183 17.48 -4.56 4.85
N ALA A 184 17.48 -5.71 5.53
CA ALA A 184 16.45 -6.04 6.50
C ALA A 184 17.09 -6.64 7.75
N GLY A 185 16.80 -6.06 8.91
CA GLY A 185 17.53 -6.35 10.14
C GLY A 185 19.02 -6.02 9.98
N SER A 186 19.89 -7.00 10.24
CA SER A 186 21.35 -6.87 10.04
C SER A 186 21.85 -7.42 8.70
N GLY A 187 20.95 -7.93 7.85
CA GLY A 187 21.31 -8.66 6.64
C GLY A 187 21.05 -7.88 5.35
N HIS A 188 21.95 -8.06 4.38
CA HIS A 188 21.74 -7.67 2.98
C HIS A 188 20.69 -8.59 2.31
N LYS A 189 19.79 -8.01 1.52
CA LYS A 189 18.64 -8.69 0.87
C LYS A 189 18.61 -8.48 -0.66
N GLY A 190 19.76 -8.16 -1.23
CA GLY A 190 19.94 -8.01 -2.67
C GLY A 190 19.84 -6.57 -3.14
N VAL A 191 19.68 -6.43 -4.46
CA VAL A 191 19.59 -5.15 -5.17
C VAL A 191 18.24 -5.05 -5.86
N MET A 192 17.79 -3.82 -6.07
CA MET A 192 16.61 -3.51 -6.87
C MET A 192 16.85 -2.34 -7.81
N LEU A 193 16.06 -2.31 -8.87
CA LEU A 193 15.98 -1.26 -9.87
C LEU A 193 14.51 -0.89 -10.03
N GLU A 194 14.13 0.30 -9.56
CA GLU A 194 12.86 0.92 -9.91
C GLU A 194 13.05 1.72 -11.19
N THR A 195 12.17 1.50 -12.16
CA THR A 195 12.17 2.19 -13.44
C THR A 195 10.81 2.81 -13.64
N GLU A 196 10.79 4.10 -13.95
CA GLU A 196 9.58 4.86 -14.17
C GLU A 196 9.66 5.64 -15.49
N TYR A 197 8.63 5.52 -16.30
CA TYR A 197 8.47 6.24 -17.55
C TYR A 197 7.37 7.30 -17.43
N LEU A 198 7.69 8.54 -17.81
CA LEU A 198 6.89 9.75 -17.68
C LEU A 198 6.85 10.56 -18.98
N PRO A 199 5.75 11.27 -19.27
CA PRO A 199 4.36 10.94 -19.00
C PRO A 199 3.79 10.03 -20.10
N LEU A 200 3.00 9.03 -19.71
CA LEU A 200 2.18 8.29 -20.67
C LEU A 200 0.78 8.93 -20.79
N GLN A 201 0.35 9.20 -22.02
CA GLN A 201 -1.02 9.62 -22.33
C GLN A 201 -2.00 8.44 -22.26
N THR A 202 -1.53 7.24 -22.58
CA THR A 202 -2.31 6.00 -22.56
C THR A 202 -1.51 4.92 -21.86
N PHE A 203 -2.15 4.25 -20.90
CA PHE A 203 -1.53 3.12 -20.21
C PHE A 203 -1.42 1.92 -21.17
N PRO A 204 -0.24 1.32 -21.32
CA PRO A 204 -0.11 0.08 -22.07
C PRO A 204 -0.93 -1.03 -21.37
N PRO A 205 -1.53 -1.96 -22.13
CA PRO A 205 -2.28 -3.05 -21.56
C PRO A 205 -1.36 -3.89 -20.65
N THR A 206 -1.73 -4.01 -19.38
CA THR A 206 -1.00 -4.84 -18.42
C THR A 206 -1.35 -6.30 -18.67
N THR A 207 -0.36 -7.09 -19.07
CA THR A 207 -0.48 -8.55 -19.19
C THR A 207 -0.25 -9.20 -17.82
N ASP A 208 -0.96 -10.28 -17.50
CA ASP A 208 -0.98 -10.99 -16.21
C ASP A 208 0.35 -10.99 -15.41
N GLY A 209 0.55 -9.96 -14.58
CA GLY A 209 1.70 -9.83 -13.68
C GLY A 209 3.05 -9.55 -14.36
N GLN A 210 3.09 -9.16 -15.63
CA GLN A 210 4.31 -8.69 -16.29
C GLN A 210 4.30 -7.15 -16.40
N PRO A 211 5.47 -6.49 -16.30
CA PRO A 211 5.55 -5.08 -16.64
C PRO A 211 5.16 -4.87 -18.11
N PRO A 212 4.66 -3.68 -18.46
CA PRO A 212 4.50 -3.30 -19.86
C PRO A 212 5.76 -3.51 -20.68
N ALA A 213 5.61 -3.95 -21.93
CA ALA A 213 6.74 -4.29 -22.81
C ALA A 213 7.80 -3.19 -22.87
N ILE A 214 7.38 -1.93 -22.95
CA ILE A 214 8.30 -0.76 -22.95
C ILE A 214 9.21 -0.71 -21.72
N LEU A 215 8.68 -1.03 -20.52
CA LEU A 215 9.48 -1.07 -19.30
C LEU A 215 10.39 -2.29 -19.27
N ALA A 216 9.89 -3.44 -19.73
CA ALA A 216 10.68 -4.68 -19.79
C ALA A 216 11.88 -4.55 -20.74
N GLU A 217 11.65 -4.03 -21.94
CA GLU A 217 12.67 -3.78 -22.96
C GLU A 217 13.67 -2.73 -22.48
N PHE A 218 13.19 -1.65 -21.84
CA PHE A 218 14.07 -0.63 -21.30
C PHE A 218 14.97 -1.19 -20.20
N VAL A 219 14.42 -1.91 -19.21
CA VAL A 219 15.19 -2.56 -18.15
C VAL A 219 16.24 -3.50 -18.75
N ALA A 220 15.85 -4.33 -19.73
CA ALA A 220 16.79 -5.21 -20.42
C ALA A 220 17.93 -4.46 -21.13
N SER A 221 17.68 -3.23 -21.59
CA SER A 221 18.68 -2.40 -22.27
C SER A 221 19.67 -1.69 -21.33
N ILE A 222 19.27 -1.41 -20.08
CA ILE A 222 20.08 -0.66 -19.10
C ILE A 222 20.73 -1.53 -18.04
N VAL A 223 20.39 -2.82 -18.01
CA VAL A 223 20.96 -3.78 -17.05
C VAL A 223 22.25 -4.37 -17.62
N PRO A 224 23.35 -4.43 -16.84
CA PRO A 224 24.56 -5.13 -17.28
C PRO A 224 24.27 -6.57 -17.65
N GLN A 225 24.86 -7.08 -18.73
CA GLN A 225 24.66 -8.49 -19.16
C GLN A 225 25.00 -9.51 -18.07
N SER A 226 25.95 -9.18 -17.17
CA SER A 226 26.31 -10.01 -16.01
C SER A 226 25.20 -10.14 -14.96
N HIS A 227 24.14 -9.34 -15.07
CA HIS A 227 23.00 -9.26 -14.15
C HIS A 227 21.67 -9.44 -14.90
N ALA A 228 21.65 -10.20 -15.98
CA ALA A 228 20.43 -10.48 -16.75
C ALA A 228 19.40 -11.38 -16.01
N ASP A 229 19.75 -11.90 -14.83
CA ASP A 229 18.98 -12.83 -14.00
C ASP A 229 17.99 -12.13 -13.03
N TYR A 230 17.40 -11.02 -13.44
CA TYR A 230 16.43 -10.30 -12.62
C TYR A 230 15.03 -10.91 -12.66
N THR A 231 14.26 -10.61 -11.62
CA THR A 231 12.82 -10.91 -11.57
C THR A 231 12.05 -9.61 -11.46
N PHE A 232 11.01 -9.46 -12.28
CA PHE A 232 10.07 -8.37 -12.07
C PHE A 232 9.12 -8.71 -10.93
N LEU A 233 8.82 -7.71 -10.11
CA LEU A 233 7.70 -7.85 -9.19
C LEU A 233 6.40 -7.91 -9.99
N PRO A 234 5.51 -8.88 -9.71
CA PRO A 234 4.26 -9.00 -10.42
C PRO A 234 3.39 -7.78 -10.14
N MET A 235 3.30 -6.88 -11.11
CA MET A 235 2.44 -5.71 -11.02
C MET A 235 1.03 -6.11 -11.43
N ARG A 236 0.14 -6.21 -10.45
CA ARG A 236 -1.28 -6.56 -10.65
C ARG A 236 -2.18 -5.48 -10.08
N PHE A 237 -2.04 -4.26 -10.58
CA PHE A 237 -2.92 -3.16 -10.21
C PHE A 237 -3.71 -2.71 -11.44
N SER A 238 -5.03 -2.84 -11.38
CA SER A 238 -5.93 -2.21 -12.35
C SER A 238 -5.92 -0.69 -12.17
N GLU A 239 -6.38 0.05 -13.18
CA GLU A 239 -6.57 1.51 -13.08
C GLU A 239 -7.50 1.89 -11.92
N GLU A 240 -8.52 1.06 -11.64
CA GLU A 240 -9.42 1.26 -10.50
C GLU A 240 -8.67 1.14 -9.17
N GLN A 241 -7.77 0.16 -9.04
CA GLN A 241 -6.93 0.01 -7.85
C GLN A 241 -5.96 1.19 -7.71
N TRP A 242 -5.37 1.66 -8.82
CA TRP A 242 -4.54 2.88 -8.79
C TRP A 242 -5.34 4.11 -8.41
N SER A 243 -6.56 4.27 -8.92
CA SER A 243 -7.46 5.35 -8.55
C SER A 243 -7.85 5.29 -7.07
N GLU A 244 -8.03 4.12 -6.49
CA GLU A 244 -8.29 3.95 -5.04
C GLU A 244 -7.05 4.31 -4.21
N ILE A 245 -5.86 3.85 -4.63
CA ILE A 245 -4.60 4.09 -3.91
C ILE A 245 -4.20 5.57 -3.97
N LEU A 246 -4.38 6.21 -5.13
CA LEU A 246 -3.94 7.57 -5.41
C LEU A 246 -5.03 8.62 -5.15
N GLY A 247 -6.31 8.24 -5.21
CA GLY A 247 -7.44 9.12 -4.97
C GLY A 247 -7.60 9.45 -3.49
N SER A 248 -6.90 10.48 -3.01
CA SER A 248 -7.21 11.13 -1.74
C SER A 248 -7.87 12.48 -1.96
N ALA A 249 -8.71 12.87 -0.99
CA ALA A 249 -9.37 14.17 -0.91
C ALA A 249 -8.43 15.39 -0.90
N ASP A 250 -7.11 15.19 -0.78
CA ASP A 250 -6.08 16.23 -0.81
C ASP A 250 -5.64 16.65 -2.23
N ASP A 251 -6.25 16.11 -3.30
CA ASP A 251 -6.12 16.64 -4.66
C ASP A 251 -6.81 18.02 -4.86
N ALA A 252 -7.18 18.69 -3.76
CA ALA A 252 -7.43 20.11 -3.76
C ALA A 252 -6.12 20.84 -4.10
N GLN A 253 -5.94 21.13 -5.38
CA GLN A 253 -4.88 21.98 -5.93
C GLN A 253 -4.43 23.04 -4.91
N PRO A 254 -3.15 23.05 -4.48
CA PRO A 254 -2.68 24.15 -3.64
C PRO A 254 -2.91 25.44 -4.40
N LYS A 255 -3.78 26.29 -3.88
CA LYS A 255 -4.04 27.62 -4.43
C LYS A 255 -2.68 28.34 -4.46
N PRO A 256 -2.13 28.71 -5.64
CA PRO A 256 -0.78 29.26 -5.70
C PRO A 256 -0.75 30.57 -4.92
N LEU A 257 -0.09 30.55 -3.76
CA LEU A 257 0.36 31.76 -3.08
C LEU A 257 1.55 32.28 -3.88
N GLY A 258 1.43 33.51 -4.37
CA GLY A 258 2.25 34.09 -5.44
C GLY A 258 3.74 33.78 -5.35
N ALA A 259 4.27 33.22 -6.44
CA ALA A 259 5.70 33.05 -6.64
C ALA A 259 6.38 34.42 -6.78
N THR A 260 7.32 34.72 -5.89
CA THR A 260 8.36 35.72 -6.12
C THR A 260 9.58 35.02 -6.72
N GLU A 261 9.97 35.47 -7.91
CA GLU A 261 11.12 34.97 -8.67
C GLU A 261 12.46 35.30 -7.99
N GLY A 262 13.43 34.37 -8.15
CA GLY A 262 14.83 34.73 -8.35
C GLY A 262 15.82 34.25 -7.28
N GLU A 263 16.54 33.16 -7.55
CA GLU A 263 17.97 33.04 -7.21
C GLU A 263 18.61 31.87 -8.00
N TYR A 264 19.54 32.19 -8.92
CA TYR A 264 20.38 31.20 -9.58
C TYR A 264 21.66 31.02 -8.76
N SER A 265 21.93 29.81 -8.24
CA SER A 265 23.22 29.45 -7.65
C SER A 265 23.92 28.38 -8.50
N TYR A 266 25.05 28.75 -9.10
CA TYR A 266 26.06 27.82 -9.59
C TYR A 266 26.94 27.41 -8.40
N GLY A 267 26.90 26.15 -7.99
CA GLY A 267 27.76 25.65 -6.92
C GLY A 267 27.48 24.20 -6.57
N PHE A 268 28.54 23.44 -6.29
CA PHE A 268 28.56 22.02 -5.95
C PHE A 268 28.02 21.73 -4.53
N GLU A 269 26.92 22.38 -4.16
CA GLU A 269 26.23 22.18 -2.88
C GLU A 269 24.88 21.52 -3.15
N TYR A 270 24.60 20.47 -2.36
CA TYR A 270 23.38 19.67 -2.28
C TYR A 270 22.21 20.26 -3.10
N ALA A 271 21.99 19.72 -4.30
CA ALA A 271 20.82 20.05 -5.10
C ALA A 271 19.57 19.76 -4.24
N THR A 272 18.99 20.81 -3.71
CA THR A 272 17.65 20.77 -3.13
C THR A 272 16.70 20.61 -4.30
N PRO A 273 15.83 19.59 -4.31
CA PRO A 273 14.93 19.38 -5.44
C PRO A 273 14.10 20.64 -5.69
N HIS A 274 14.18 21.22 -6.89
CA HIS A 274 13.40 22.40 -7.22
C HIS A 274 11.92 22.00 -7.37
N PRO A 275 10.93 22.85 -7.02
CA PRO A 275 9.51 22.57 -7.29
C PRO A 275 9.20 22.35 -8.78
N SER A 276 10.06 22.84 -9.68
CA SER A 276 10.00 22.59 -11.13
C SER A 276 10.90 21.44 -11.60
N ASP A 277 11.64 20.78 -10.70
CA ASP A 277 12.28 19.50 -11.01
C ASP A 277 11.17 18.45 -11.04
N TRP A 278 10.86 18.06 -12.27
CA TRP A 278 9.91 17.04 -12.65
C TRP A 278 10.02 15.81 -11.74
N GLY A 279 8.96 15.56 -10.97
CA GLY A 279 8.79 14.35 -10.16
C GLY A 279 8.71 14.53 -8.64
N SER A 280 8.61 15.78 -8.17
CA SER A 280 8.24 16.15 -6.79
C SER A 280 6.73 16.08 -6.51
N GLY A 281 5.97 15.35 -7.33
CA GLY A 281 4.55 15.17 -7.13
C GLY A 281 4.30 14.14 -6.03
N PHE A 282 3.61 14.53 -4.96
CA PHE A 282 3.16 13.65 -3.89
C PHE A 282 2.51 12.35 -4.41
N THR A 283 1.78 12.40 -5.52
CA THR A 283 1.16 11.24 -6.19
C THR A 283 2.18 10.24 -6.74
N GLN A 284 3.28 10.70 -7.33
CA GLN A 284 4.36 9.83 -7.80
C GLN A 284 5.07 9.18 -6.62
N GLU A 285 5.41 9.97 -5.61
CA GLU A 285 6.05 9.47 -4.40
C GLU A 285 5.19 8.42 -3.71
N ARG A 286 3.89 8.70 -3.59
CA ARG A 286 2.87 7.79 -3.05
C ARG A 286 2.78 6.48 -3.85
N ARG A 287 2.83 6.55 -5.18
CA ARG A 287 2.85 5.35 -6.04
C ARG A 287 4.09 4.50 -5.78
N SER A 288 5.25 5.12 -5.85
CA SER A 288 6.54 4.45 -5.61
C SER A 288 6.56 3.83 -4.21
N ALA A 289 6.17 4.60 -3.19
CA ALA A 289 6.05 4.12 -1.81
C ALA A 289 5.15 2.89 -1.67
N PHE A 290 4.00 2.89 -2.34
CA PHE A 290 3.08 1.76 -2.32
C PHE A 290 3.71 0.50 -2.94
N LEU A 291 4.37 0.64 -4.09
CA LEU A 291 5.07 -0.48 -4.75
C LEU A 291 6.21 -1.04 -3.89
N LEU A 292 7.01 -0.15 -3.28
CA LEU A 292 8.11 -0.55 -2.40
C LEU A 292 7.62 -1.26 -1.15
N LEU A 293 6.55 -0.78 -0.52
CA LEU A 293 5.93 -1.47 0.60
C LEU A 293 5.41 -2.85 0.19
N ARG A 294 4.75 -2.93 -0.97
CA ARG A 294 4.23 -4.21 -1.45
C ARG A 294 5.34 -5.21 -1.73
N MET A 295 6.42 -4.78 -2.38
CA MET A 295 7.62 -5.58 -2.57
C MET A 295 8.13 -6.15 -1.25
N MET A 296 8.33 -5.28 -0.25
CA MET A 296 8.88 -5.69 1.04
C MET A 296 7.97 -6.68 1.77
N LEU A 297 6.66 -6.58 1.58
CA LEU A 297 5.68 -7.52 2.15
C LEU A 297 5.68 -8.87 1.44
N ASP A 298 5.63 -8.86 0.11
CA ASP A 298 5.58 -10.10 -0.69
C ASP A 298 6.88 -10.92 -0.50
N GLU A 299 8.01 -10.25 -0.31
CA GLU A 299 9.29 -10.88 0.00
C GLU A 299 9.56 -11.14 1.49
N LYS A 300 8.57 -10.86 2.37
CA LYS A 300 8.66 -11.09 3.82
C LYS A 300 9.85 -10.38 4.47
N LEU A 301 10.23 -9.21 3.95
CA LEU A 301 11.23 -8.33 4.54
C LEU A 301 10.68 -7.58 5.76
N LEU A 302 9.36 -7.41 5.80
CA LEU A 302 8.60 -6.89 6.94
C LEU A 302 7.79 -8.03 7.57
N VAL A 303 7.72 -8.04 8.90
CA VAL A 303 7.18 -9.17 9.69
C VAL A 303 5.84 -8.84 10.32
#